data_AF-A0A9F2QW72-F1
#
_entry.id   AF-A0A9F2QW72-F1
#
_cell.length_a   1.000
_cell.length_b   1.000
_cell.length_c   1.000
_cell.angle_alpha   90.00
_cell.angle_beta   90.00
_cell.angle_gamma   90.00
#
_symmetry.space_group_name_H-M   'P 1'
#
loop_
_entity.id
_entity.type
_entity.pdbx_description
1 polymer ?
#
loop_
_entity_poly.entity_id
_entity_poly.type
_entity_poly.pdbx_seq_one_letter_code
_entity_poly.pdbx_strand_id
1 'polypeptide(L)'
;MAQSDGNACPGVSRELLSVGGGGGIGETLLLSSKHAKKKATSLETARLPRSNLLDKVQNFLPQMASANNQLKREMDSRPGREFDIEHVDPSMENIIEMNVALVELNDSDTTESEDDSECEDSSICEEVTEENIKLPLPKREGRIEILDSKK
;
A
#
# COMPACT_ATOMS: atom_id res chain seq x y z
N MET A 1 21.42 -43.26 22.86
CA MET A 1 21.99 -42.48 23.98
C MET A 1 22.74 -41.29 23.39
N ALA A 2 22.63 -40.13 24.07
CA ALA A 2 23.21 -38.80 23.77
C ALA A 2 22.45 -37.99 22.69
N GLN A 3 21.48 -37.13 23.07
CA GLN A 3 21.57 -35.75 23.64
C GLN A 3 21.81 -34.70 22.52
N SER A 4 20.81 -33.88 22.15
CA SER A 4 20.43 -32.55 22.70
C SER A 4 21.46 -31.47 22.31
N ASP A 5 21.20 -30.23 21.94
CA ASP A 5 20.08 -29.28 21.98
C ASP A 5 20.37 -28.21 20.91
N GLY A 6 19.35 -27.46 20.48
CA GLY A 6 19.58 -26.32 19.59
C GLY A 6 18.32 -25.53 19.25
N ASN A 7 17.50 -25.21 20.24
CA ASN A 7 16.41 -24.24 20.10
C ASN A 7 17.01 -22.88 19.76
N ALA A 8 17.14 -22.56 18.47
CA ALA A 8 17.54 -21.25 18.00
C ALA A 8 16.41 -20.27 18.28
N CYS A 9 16.42 -19.70 19.49
CA CYS A 9 15.65 -18.53 19.82
C CYS A 9 16.06 -17.41 18.84
N PRO A 10 15.14 -16.77 18.08
CA PRO A 10 15.48 -15.68 17.20
C PRO A 10 16.15 -14.58 18.04
N GLY A 11 17.42 -14.33 17.79
CA GLY A 11 18.20 -13.33 18.51
C GLY A 11 17.60 -11.95 18.29
N VAL A 12 16.80 -11.48 19.24
CA VAL A 12 16.41 -10.07 19.30
C VAL A 12 17.67 -9.28 19.62
N SER A 13 18.06 -8.42 18.68
CA SER A 13 19.26 -7.59 18.78
C SER A 13 19.09 -6.58 19.92
N ARG A 14 19.58 -6.94 21.11
CA ARG A 14 19.58 -6.07 22.30
C ARG A 14 20.49 -4.85 22.15
N GLU A 15 21.42 -4.89 21.19
CA GLU A 15 22.35 -3.81 20.90
C GLU A 15 21.64 -2.53 20.41
N LEU A 16 20.53 -2.68 19.68
CA LEU A 16 19.69 -1.55 19.24
C LEU A 16 18.91 -0.89 20.39
N LEU A 17 18.75 -1.59 21.52
CA LEU A 17 18.14 -1.02 22.73
C LEU A 17 19.13 -0.16 23.51
N SER A 18 20.43 -0.22 23.20
CA SER A 18 21.49 0.44 23.97
C SER A 18 21.99 1.74 23.34
N VAL A 19 21.30 2.29 22.33
CA VAL A 19 21.60 3.61 21.79
C VAL A 19 21.27 4.68 22.83
N GLY A 20 22.31 5.19 23.50
CA GLY A 20 22.20 6.25 24.51
C GLY A 20 23.23 6.13 25.61
N GLY A 21 24.53 6.27 25.28
CA GLY A 21 25.62 6.28 26.27
C GLY A 21 25.70 7.55 27.14
N GLY A 22 24.73 8.46 27.03
CA GLY A 22 24.70 9.72 27.75
C GLY A 22 23.27 10.05 28.13
N GLY A 23 22.89 9.61 29.33
CA GLY A 23 21.57 9.86 29.89
C GLY A 23 20.52 8.79 29.55
N GLY A 24 19.76 8.36 30.55
CA GLY A 24 18.61 7.50 30.37
C GLY A 24 17.55 8.15 29.46
N ILE A 25 16.67 7.33 28.89
CA ILE A 25 15.58 7.74 27.98
C ILE A 25 14.77 8.98 28.43
N GLY A 26 14.76 9.28 29.73
CA GLY A 26 14.05 10.42 30.29
C GLY A 26 14.63 11.78 29.87
N GLU A 27 15.94 11.90 29.70
CA GLU A 27 16.58 13.16 29.33
C GLU A 27 16.71 13.36 27.82
N THR A 28 16.82 12.28 27.05
CA THR A 28 16.82 12.33 25.58
C THR A 28 15.44 12.63 25.00
N LEU A 29 14.38 12.13 25.64
CA LEU A 29 13.00 12.31 25.19
C LEU A 29 12.27 13.44 25.94
N LEU A 30 12.98 14.23 26.77
CA LEU A 30 12.41 15.32 27.58
C LEU A 30 11.17 14.88 28.39
N LEU A 31 11.11 13.61 28.82
CA LEU A 31 10.01 13.09 29.63
C LEU A 31 10.10 13.68 31.03
N SER A 32 9.21 14.60 31.35
CA SER A 32 9.18 15.16 32.70
C SER A 32 8.76 14.07 33.70
N SER A 33 9.61 13.79 34.70
CA SER A 33 9.34 12.79 35.76
C SER A 33 8.14 13.15 36.65
N LYS A 34 7.54 14.33 36.46
CA LYS A 34 6.41 14.86 37.24
C LYS A 34 5.10 14.06 37.08
N HIS A 35 5.08 13.05 36.21
CA HIS A 35 3.91 12.20 35.97
C HIS A 35 4.02 10.80 36.61
N ALA A 36 5.14 10.47 37.25
CA ALA A 36 5.42 9.13 37.79
C ALA A 36 4.53 8.70 38.97
N LYS A 37 3.70 9.59 39.53
CA LYS A 37 2.73 9.29 40.61
C LYS A 37 1.32 8.96 40.13
N LYS A 38 1.04 9.04 38.82
CA LYS A 38 -0.21 8.51 38.29
C LYS A 38 -0.06 6.99 38.26
N LYS A 39 -0.95 6.26 38.94
CA LYS A 39 -1.09 4.79 38.80
C LYS A 39 -0.89 4.48 37.32
N ALA A 40 0.01 3.54 37.01
CA ALA A 40 0.25 3.09 35.65
C ALA A 40 -1.11 2.75 35.04
N THR A 41 -1.69 3.69 34.29
CA THR A 41 -2.80 3.40 33.40
C THR A 41 -2.14 2.51 32.40
N SER A 42 -2.40 1.21 32.49
CA SER A 42 -1.93 0.22 31.52
C SER A 42 -2.36 0.74 30.16
N LEU A 43 -1.42 1.34 29.42
CA LEU A 43 -1.69 1.82 28.08
C LEU A 43 -1.79 0.55 27.23
N GLU A 44 -3.01 0.06 27.08
CA GLU A 44 -3.28 -1.11 26.26
C GLU A 44 -3.12 -0.74 24.80
N THR A 45 -2.08 -1.28 24.17
CA THR A 45 -1.92 -1.25 22.73
C THR A 45 -2.64 -2.47 22.15
N ALA A 46 -3.61 -2.25 21.27
CA ALA A 46 -4.25 -3.34 20.53
C ALA A 46 -3.49 -3.63 19.23
N ARG A 47 -3.36 -4.91 18.87
CA ARG A 47 -2.82 -5.31 17.58
C ARG A 47 -3.91 -5.12 16.51
N LEU A 48 -3.58 -4.38 15.45
CA LEU A 48 -4.48 -4.23 14.31
C LEU A 48 -4.78 -5.62 13.69
N PRO A 49 -6.05 -5.88 13.32
CA PRO A 49 -6.41 -7.10 12.62
C PRO A 49 -5.70 -7.15 11.27
N ARG A 50 -5.42 -8.37 10.81
CA ARG A 50 -4.79 -8.60 9.52
C ARG A 50 -5.79 -8.33 8.41
N SER A 51 -5.41 -7.55 7.40
CA SER A 51 -6.30 -7.23 6.29
C SER A 51 -6.48 -8.45 5.37
N ASN A 52 -7.72 -8.73 5.01
CA ASN A 52 -8.11 -9.71 4.00
C ASN A 52 -7.40 -9.53 2.64
N LEU A 53 -7.10 -8.29 2.23
CA LEU A 53 -6.36 -8.01 1.00
C LEU A 53 -4.92 -8.54 1.07
N LEU A 54 -4.20 -8.27 2.17
CA LEU A 54 -2.82 -8.76 2.34
C LEU A 54 -2.75 -10.29 2.38
N ASP A 55 -3.79 -10.95 2.87
CA ASP A 55 -3.92 -12.42 2.77
C ASP A 55 -4.02 -12.89 1.31
N LYS A 56 -4.86 -12.24 0.50
CA LYS A 56 -4.99 -12.55 -0.92
C LYS A 56 -3.68 -12.33 -1.68
N VAL A 57 -3.01 -11.21 -1.44
CA VAL A 57 -1.70 -10.91 -2.06
C VAL A 57 -0.65 -11.95 -1.66
N GLN A 58 -0.61 -12.33 -0.39
CA GLN A 58 0.33 -13.34 0.10
C GLN A 58 0.13 -14.70 -0.60
N ASN A 59 -1.12 -15.07 -0.91
CA ASN A 59 -1.42 -16.33 -1.60
C ASN A 59 -1.24 -16.25 -3.12
N PHE A 60 -1.41 -15.06 -3.71
CA PHE A 60 -1.37 -14.85 -5.16
C PHE A 60 0.06 -14.75 -5.71
N LEU A 61 0.95 -14.02 -5.03
CA LEU A 61 2.32 -13.79 -5.51
C LEU A 61 3.11 -15.08 -5.77
N PRO A 62 3.04 -16.13 -4.92
CA PRO A 62 3.70 -17.40 -5.21
C PRO A 62 3.18 -18.09 -6.48
N GLN A 63 1.86 -18.03 -6.72
CA GLN A 63 1.23 -18.62 -7.90
C GLN A 63 1.66 -17.87 -9.16
N MET A 64 1.63 -16.54 -9.13
CA MET A 64 2.12 -15.70 -10.23
C MET A 64 3.60 -15.98 -10.51
N ALA A 65 4.44 -16.08 -9.49
CA ALA A 65 5.85 -16.40 -9.67
C ALA A 65 6.05 -17.77 -10.34
N SER A 66 5.28 -18.78 -9.94
CA SER A 66 5.29 -20.10 -10.58
C SER A 66 4.86 -20.03 -12.05
N ALA A 67 3.76 -19.33 -12.35
CA ALA A 67 3.27 -19.15 -13.71
C ALA A 67 4.29 -18.41 -14.60
N ASN A 68 4.93 -17.36 -14.08
CA ASN A 68 5.98 -16.64 -14.79
C ASN A 68 7.20 -17.53 -15.08
N ASN A 69 7.60 -18.39 -14.14
CA ASN A 69 8.69 -19.33 -14.36
C ASN A 69 8.33 -20.42 -15.36
N GLN A 70 7.08 -20.88 -15.38
CA GLN A 70 6.58 -21.79 -16.41
C GLN A 70 6.60 -21.13 -17.78
N LEU A 71 6.06 -19.92 -17.91
CA LEU A 71 6.05 -19.15 -19.14
C LEU A 71 7.46 -18.98 -19.72
N LYS A 72 8.44 -18.63 -18.89
CA LYS A 72 9.85 -18.51 -19.33
C LYS A 72 10.38 -19.82 -19.93
N ARG A 73 10.15 -20.95 -19.26
CA ARG A 73 10.57 -22.27 -19.79
C ARG A 73 9.90 -22.62 -21.11
N GLU A 74 8.63 -22.24 -21.26
CA GLU A 74 7.87 -22.47 -22.48
C GLU A 74 8.35 -21.57 -23.63
N MET A 75 8.69 -20.31 -23.34
CA MET A 75 9.28 -19.39 -24.33
C MET A 75 10.66 -19.88 -24.82
N ASP A 76 11.46 -20.51 -23.97
CA ASP A 76 12.76 -21.08 -24.36
C ASP A 76 12.62 -22.33 -25.25
N SER A 77 11.48 -23.03 -25.17
CA SER A 77 11.27 -24.33 -25.83
C SER A 77 10.33 -24.28 -27.04
N ARG A 78 9.45 -23.29 -27.13
CA ARG A 78 8.43 -23.16 -28.19
C ARG A 78 8.70 -21.91 -29.05
N PRO A 79 8.22 -21.89 -30.31
CA PRO A 79 8.44 -20.75 -31.19
C PRO A 79 7.78 -19.48 -30.66
N GLY A 80 8.45 -18.34 -30.80
CA GLY A 80 7.95 -17.04 -30.32
C GLY A 80 6.57 -16.62 -30.86
N ARG A 81 6.16 -17.13 -32.03
CA ARG A 81 4.84 -16.87 -32.63
C ARG A 81 3.67 -17.36 -31.76
N GLU A 82 3.86 -18.37 -30.91
CA GLU A 82 2.81 -18.83 -30.00
C GLU A 82 2.58 -17.88 -28.82
N PHE A 83 3.55 -17.01 -28.54
CA PHE A 83 3.50 -16.02 -27.47
C PHE A 83 3.31 -14.60 -27.99
N ASP A 84 2.97 -14.46 -29.27
CA ASP A 84 2.65 -13.17 -29.88
C ASP A 84 1.26 -12.71 -29.43
N ILE A 85 1.23 -11.70 -28.57
CA ILE A 85 -0.02 -11.15 -28.01
C ILE A 85 -0.86 -10.39 -29.04
N GLU A 86 -0.30 -10.08 -30.21
CA GLU A 86 -1.01 -9.45 -31.33
C GLU A 86 -1.55 -10.48 -32.32
N HIS A 87 -1.30 -11.78 -32.11
CA HIS A 87 -1.77 -12.83 -33.01
C HIS A 87 -3.28 -13.06 -32.86
N VAL A 88 -4.06 -12.37 -33.69
CA VAL A 88 -5.51 -12.60 -33.86
C VAL A 88 -5.72 -13.63 -34.97
N ASP A 89 -6.55 -14.65 -34.71
CA ASP A 89 -6.97 -15.60 -35.73
C ASP A 89 -7.83 -14.86 -36.78
N PRO A 90 -7.43 -14.82 -38.07
CA PRO A 90 -8.19 -14.12 -39.10
C PRO A 90 -9.58 -14.70 -39.34
N SER A 91 -9.89 -15.89 -38.79
CA SER A 91 -11.22 -16.50 -38.83
C SER A 91 -12.11 -16.13 -37.65
N MET A 92 -11.57 -15.50 -36.60
CA MET A 92 -12.36 -14.98 -35.47
C MET A 92 -12.93 -13.60 -35.81
N GLU A 93 -14.13 -13.33 -35.30
CA GLU A 93 -14.73 -11.99 -35.33
C GLU A 93 -13.95 -11.04 -34.40
N ASN A 94 -13.81 -9.77 -34.80
CA ASN A 94 -13.12 -8.74 -34.01
C ASN A 94 -13.98 -8.29 -32.82
N ILE A 95 -14.23 -9.18 -31.87
CA ILE A 95 -14.98 -8.94 -30.65
C ILE A 95 -14.00 -8.90 -29.48
N ILE A 96 -14.04 -7.82 -28.70
CA ILE A 96 -13.24 -7.67 -27.48
C ILE A 96 -14.13 -8.00 -26.29
N GLU A 97 -13.89 -9.16 -25.67
CA GLU A 97 -14.56 -9.55 -24.42
C GLU A 97 -13.81 -8.91 -23.23
N MET A 98 -14.49 -7.99 -22.55
CA MET A 98 -13.94 -7.37 -21.34
C MET A 98 -14.44 -8.14 -20.12
N ASN A 99 -13.54 -8.88 -19.47
CA ASN A 99 -13.80 -9.46 -18.15
C ASN A 99 -13.74 -8.35 -17.09
N VAL A 100 -14.87 -7.68 -16.83
CA VAL A 100 -15.03 -6.62 -15.81
C VAL A 100 -15.08 -7.15 -14.38
N ALA A 101 -14.52 -8.34 -14.13
CA ALA A 101 -14.44 -8.92 -12.79
C ALA A 101 -13.49 -8.09 -11.91
N LEU A 102 -14.04 -7.02 -11.33
CA LEU A 102 -13.54 -6.37 -10.12
C LEU A 102 -13.51 -7.48 -9.07
N VAL A 103 -12.32 -8.05 -8.83
CA VAL A 103 -11.99 -9.05 -7.80
C VAL A 103 -13.18 -9.34 -6.88
N GLU A 104 -13.81 -10.51 -7.02
CA GLU A 104 -14.89 -10.92 -6.12
C GLU A 104 -14.37 -10.77 -4.66
N LEU A 105 -14.81 -9.68 -4.04
CA LEU A 105 -14.66 -9.43 -2.61
C LEU A 105 -15.67 -10.34 -1.93
N ASN A 106 -15.46 -11.65 -2.04
CA ASN A 106 -16.26 -12.60 -1.29
C ASN A 106 -16.09 -12.25 0.19
N ASP A 107 -17.22 -11.89 0.78
CA ASP A 107 -17.57 -11.81 2.19
C ASP A 107 -16.96 -10.64 2.99
N SER A 108 -17.55 -9.45 2.83
CA SER A 108 -17.83 -8.59 3.99
C SER A 108 -19.24 -8.02 3.80
N ASP A 109 -20.21 -8.59 4.50
CA ASP A 109 -21.49 -7.92 4.77
C ASP A 109 -21.16 -6.64 5.56
N THR A 110 -20.87 -5.56 4.84
CA THR A 110 -20.89 -4.23 5.42
C THR A 110 -21.84 -3.44 4.55
N THR A 111 -22.98 -3.11 5.15
CA THR A 111 -24.02 -2.28 4.55
C THR A 111 -23.47 -0.86 4.41
N GLU A 112 -22.55 -0.66 3.47
CA GLU A 112 -22.11 0.67 3.09
C GLU A 112 -23.14 1.16 2.08
N SER A 113 -24.06 2.00 2.55
CA SER A 113 -25.09 2.63 1.73
C SER A 113 -24.46 3.28 0.50
N GLU A 114 -24.82 2.79 -0.67
CA GLU A 114 -24.45 3.35 -1.96
C GLU A 114 -25.24 4.67 -2.13
N ASP A 115 -24.64 5.79 -1.73
CA ASP A 115 -25.05 7.12 -2.19
C ASP A 115 -24.48 7.30 -3.60
N ASP A 116 -25.15 6.65 -4.55
CA ASP A 116 -24.93 6.82 -5.98
C ASP A 116 -25.44 8.20 -6.40
N SER A 117 -24.60 9.21 -6.16
CA SER A 117 -24.76 10.51 -6.80
C SER A 117 -24.29 10.38 -8.25
N GLU A 118 -25.21 9.93 -9.10
CA GLU A 118 -25.19 10.02 -10.56
C GLU A 118 -24.78 11.44 -10.99
N CYS A 119 -23.48 11.64 -11.19
CA CYS A 119 -22.95 12.85 -11.80
C CYS A 119 -23.06 12.66 -13.31
N GLU A 120 -24.18 13.12 -13.87
CA GLU A 120 -24.37 13.38 -15.29
C GLU A 120 -23.42 14.51 -15.74
N ASP A 121 -22.11 14.29 -15.65
CA ASP A 121 -21.12 15.14 -16.28
C ASP A 121 -20.94 14.63 -17.70
N SER A 122 -21.71 15.22 -18.62
CA SER A 122 -21.34 15.25 -20.04
C SER A 122 -20.06 16.09 -20.18
N SER A 123 -18.97 15.56 -19.63
CA SER A 123 -17.62 16.08 -19.81
C SER A 123 -17.21 15.80 -21.24
N ILE A 124 -17.68 16.69 -22.11
CA ILE A 124 -16.98 16.96 -23.35
C ILE A 124 -15.52 17.19 -22.96
N CYS A 125 -14.65 16.26 -23.38
CA CYS A 125 -13.21 16.35 -23.20
C CYS A 125 -12.70 17.46 -24.13
N GLU A 126 -13.06 18.70 -23.82
CA GLU A 126 -12.56 19.89 -24.48
C GLU A 126 -11.22 20.28 -23.87
N GLU A 127 -10.33 20.83 -24.70
CA GLU A 127 -8.99 21.24 -24.29
C GLU A 127 -9.06 22.28 -23.17
N VAL A 128 -8.41 21.98 -22.04
CA VAL A 128 -8.37 22.86 -20.87
C VAL A 128 -7.40 24.00 -21.13
N THR A 129 -7.95 25.14 -21.57
CA THR A 129 -7.22 26.40 -21.75
C THR A 129 -7.25 27.23 -20.45
N GLU A 130 -6.36 28.22 -20.33
CA GLU A 130 -6.25 29.11 -19.15
C GLU A 130 -7.56 29.86 -18.81
N GLU A 131 -8.45 29.98 -19.79
CA GLU A 131 -9.75 30.62 -19.72
C GLU A 131 -10.90 29.69 -19.28
N ASN A 132 -10.69 28.37 -19.29
CA ASN A 132 -11.65 27.36 -18.85
C ASN A 132 -11.40 26.84 -17.42
N ILE A 133 -10.28 27.19 -16.79
CA ILE A 133 -9.94 26.75 -15.44
C ILE A 133 -10.65 27.61 -14.39
N LYS A 134 -11.71 27.07 -13.77
CA LYS A 134 -12.36 27.70 -12.60
C LYS A 134 -11.55 27.43 -11.32
N LEU A 135 -10.71 28.37 -10.92
CA LEU A 135 -10.10 28.36 -9.60
C LEU A 135 -11.10 28.88 -8.54
N PRO A 136 -11.16 28.28 -7.34
CA PRO A 136 -11.96 28.80 -6.25
C PRO A 136 -11.50 30.22 -5.88
N LEU A 137 -12.46 31.14 -5.81
CA LEU A 137 -12.20 32.53 -5.44
C LEU A 137 -11.46 32.60 -4.09
N PRO A 138 -10.32 33.29 -4.01
CA PRO A 138 -9.57 33.37 -2.77
C PRO A 138 -10.38 34.16 -1.74
N LYS A 139 -10.77 33.52 -0.63
CA LYS A 139 -11.46 34.18 0.50
C LYS A 139 -10.52 35.06 1.33
N ARG A 140 -9.20 34.92 1.16
CA ARG A 140 -8.14 35.71 1.79
C ARG A 140 -6.92 35.77 0.89
N GLU A 141 -6.27 36.92 0.87
CA GLU A 141 -4.98 37.13 0.22
C GLU A 141 -3.89 36.49 1.07
N GLY A 142 -3.25 35.43 0.57
CA GLY A 142 -2.06 34.86 1.20
C GLY A 142 -0.86 35.78 1.01
N ARG A 143 -0.19 36.20 2.08
CA ARG A 143 1.05 36.99 2.01
C ARG A 143 2.25 36.05 2.09
N ILE A 144 3.04 35.99 1.03
CA ILE A 144 4.30 35.24 0.98
C ILE A 144 5.43 36.26 1.13
N GLU A 145 6.25 36.12 2.18
CA GLU A 145 7.42 36.95 2.43
C GLU A 145 8.69 36.09 2.36
N ILE A 146 9.71 36.59 1.68
CA ILE A 146 11.02 35.94 1.59
C ILE A 146 11.87 36.46 2.75
N LEU A 147 12.25 35.58 3.68
CA LEU A 147 13.12 35.92 4.80
C LEU A 147 14.57 35.89 4.34
N ASP A 148 15.17 37.07 4.18
CA ASP A 148 16.60 37.20 3.96
C ASP A 148 17.34 36.70 5.21
N SER A 149 18.09 35.62 5.05
CA SER A 149 18.95 35.09 6.11
C SER A 149 20.12 36.06 6.32
N LYS A 150 20.18 36.71 7.49
CA LYS A 150 21.30 37.57 7.85
C LYS A 150 22.62 36.79 7.87
N LYS A 151 23.59 37.32 7.14
CA LYS A 151 24.99 36.89 7.12
C LYS A 151 25.76 37.39 8.34
#